data_AF-A0A7L3GHN6-F1
#
_entry.id   AF-A0A7L3GHN6-F1
#
_cell.length_a   1.000
_cell.length_b   1.000
_cell.length_c   1.000
_cell.angle_alpha   90.00
_cell.angle_beta   90.00
_cell.angle_gamma   90.00
#
_symmetry.space_group_name_H-M   'P 1'
#
loop_
_entity.id
_entity.type
_entity.pdbx_description
1 polymer ?
#
loop_
_entity_poly.entity_id
_entity_poly.type
_entity_poly.pdbx_seq_one_letter_code
_entity_poly.pdbx_strand_id
1 'polypeptide(L)' 'EDLRVDGRGCEDYRCAEVETDVVSNTSGSARVKLGHTDILVGVKAEMGTPKLEKPDEGYLEFFVDWLVY' A
#
# COMPACT_ATOMS: atom_id res chain seq x y z
N GLU A 1 -2.89 -30.63 -15.17
CA GLU A 1 -2.96 -29.29 -15.75
C GLU A 1 -2.34 -28.33 -14.76
N ASP A 2 -1.49 -27.41 -15.22
CA ASP A 2 -0.75 -26.48 -14.36
C ASP A 2 -1.52 -25.17 -14.19
N LEU A 3 -2.78 -25.28 -13.77
CA LEU A 3 -3.73 -24.19 -13.65
C LEU A 3 -4.29 -24.11 -12.23
N ARG A 4 -4.45 -22.87 -11.75
CA ARG A 4 -5.09 -22.53 -10.48
C ARG A 4 -6.61 -22.56 -10.62
N VAL A 5 -7.32 -22.44 -9.49
CA VAL A 5 -8.81 -22.48 -9.42
C VAL A 5 -9.52 -21.42 -10.25
N ASP A 6 -8.84 -20.32 -10.57
CA ASP A 6 -9.34 -19.21 -11.38
C ASP A 6 -8.80 -19.23 -12.82
N GLY A 7 -8.22 -20.36 -13.26
CA GLY A 7 -7.74 -20.58 -14.63
C GLY A 7 -6.40 -19.93 -14.96
N ARG A 8 -5.72 -19.32 -13.98
CA ARG A 8 -4.39 -18.71 -14.13
C ARG A 8 -3.28 -19.74 -13.98
N GLY A 9 -2.15 -19.53 -14.65
CA GLY A 9 -0.93 -20.31 -14.44
C GLY A 9 -0.34 -20.09 -13.04
N CYS A 10 0.57 -20.96 -12.62
CA CYS A 10 1.20 -20.88 -11.30
C CYS A 10 1.99 -19.57 -11.08
N GLU A 11 2.52 -18.97 -12.14
CA GLU A 11 3.29 -17.71 -12.11
C GLU A 11 2.46 -16.47 -12.46
N ASP A 12 1.21 -16.65 -12.88
CA ASP A 12 0.34 -15.54 -13.29
C ASP A 12 -0.21 -14.78 -12.07
N TYR A 13 -0.09 -13.45 -12.11
CA TYR A 13 -0.65 -12.55 -11.10
C TYR A 13 -2.15 -12.28 -11.33
N ARG A 14 -2.87 -11.78 -10.32
CA ARG A 14 -4.24 -11.30 -10.53
C ARG A 14 -4.18 -9.98 -11.28
N CYS A 15 -5.24 -9.61 -12.00
CA CYS A 15 -5.35 -8.26 -12.57
C CYS A 15 -5.15 -7.23 -11.45
N ALA A 16 -4.23 -6.29 -11.68
CA ALA A 16 -3.89 -5.23 -10.76
C ALA A 16 -4.28 -3.88 -11.36
N GLU A 17 -5.08 -3.11 -10.63
CA GLU A 17 -5.44 -1.74 -10.97
C GLU A 17 -4.83 -0.81 -9.93
N VAL A 18 -4.22 0.29 -10.38
CA VAL A 18 -3.59 1.29 -9.51
C VAL A 18 -4.16 2.66 -9.84
N GLU A 19 -4.73 3.31 -8.85
CA GLU A 19 -5.22 4.69 -8.91
C GLU A 19 -4.40 5.53 -7.92
N THR A 20 -3.74 6.60 -8.38
CA THR A 20 -3.00 7.53 -7.53
C THR A 20 -3.85 8.75 -7.17
N ASP A 21 -3.44 9.48 -6.13
CA ASP A 21 -4.07 10.74 -5.70
C ASP A 21 -5.56 10.62 -5.33
N VAL A 22 -5.94 9.45 -4.83
CA VAL A 22 -7.31 9.08 -4.44
C VAL A 22 -7.75 9.68 -3.10
N VAL A 23 -6.82 10.09 -2.23
CA VAL A 23 -7.09 10.71 -0.92
C VAL A 23 -6.51 12.12 -0.90
N SER A 24 -7.40 13.12 -0.87
CA SER A 24 -7.04 14.54 -0.93
C SER A 24 -6.27 15.08 0.29
N ASN A 25 -6.39 14.45 1.46
CA ASN A 25 -5.77 14.90 2.71
C ASN A 25 -4.44 14.19 3.02
N THR A 26 -3.74 13.71 2.00
CA THR A 26 -2.44 13.03 2.14
C THR A 26 -1.42 13.68 1.21
N SER A 27 -0.12 13.55 1.52
CA SER A 27 0.96 14.01 0.64
C SER A 27 1.06 13.16 -0.62
N GLY A 28 0.65 11.90 -0.53
CA GLY A 28 0.48 11.00 -1.66
C GLY A 28 -0.41 9.83 -1.26
N SER A 29 -1.15 9.29 -2.21
CA SER A 29 -2.02 8.12 -1.97
C SER A 29 -2.10 7.22 -3.19
N ALA A 30 -2.40 5.95 -2.93
CA ALA A 30 -2.67 4.97 -3.95
C ALA A 30 -3.75 3.99 -3.49
N ARG A 31 -4.71 3.70 -4.37
CA ARG A 31 -5.63 2.57 -4.24
C ARG A 31 -5.19 1.48 -5.20
N VAL A 32 -4.98 0.28 -4.67
CA VAL A 32 -4.61 -0.90 -5.44
C VAL A 32 -5.69 -1.94 -5.31
N LYS A 33 -6.27 -2.35 -6.45
CA LYS A 33 -7.18 -3.49 -6.52
C LYS A 33 -6.46 -4.66 -7.14
N LEU A 34 -6.41 -5.78 -6.44
CA LEU A 34 -5.82 -7.03 -6.88
C LEU A 34 -6.86 -8.15 -6.85
N GLY A 35 -7.60 -8.30 -7.95
CA GLY A 35 -8.81 -9.11 -7.97
C GLY A 35 -9.81 -8.64 -6.90
N HIS A 36 -10.10 -9.48 -5.91
CA HIS A 36 -11.01 -9.15 -4.80
C HIS A 36 -10.35 -8.47 -3.60
N THR A 37 -9.05 -8.19 -3.67
CA THR A 37 -8.32 -7.50 -2.61
C THR A 37 -8.28 -6.00 -2.94
N ASP A 38 -8.75 -5.15 -2.03
CA ASP A 38 -8.72 -3.69 -2.18
C ASP A 38 -7.85 -3.09 -1.07
N ILE A 39 -6.83 -2.33 -1.46
CA ILE A 39 -5.84 -1.76 -0.56
C ILE A 39 -5.79 -0.26 -0.79
N LEU A 40 -5.91 0.52 0.28
CA LEU A 40 -5.74 1.97 0.26
C LEU A 40 -4.52 2.34 1.10
N VAL A 41 -3.57 3.07 0.50
CA VAL A 41 -2.38 3.58 1.17
C VAL A 41 -2.34 5.10 1.06
N GLY A 42 -2.00 5.76 2.17
CA GLY A 42 -1.72 7.19 2.21
C GLY A 42 -0.37 7.45 2.90
N VAL A 43 0.37 8.43 2.40
CA VAL A 43 1.63 8.90 2.97
C VAL A 43 1.46 10.35 3.37
N LYS A 44 2.01 10.72 4.52
CA LYS A 44 2.02 12.08 5.02
C LYS A 44 3.40 12.44 5.53
N ALA A 45 3.94 13.55 5.06
CA ALA A 45 5.22 14.08 5.53
C ALA A 45 4.99 15.12 6.65
N GLU A 46 5.71 14.98 7.76
CA GLU A 46 5.62 15.88 8.90
C GLU A 46 7.03 16.25 9.40
N MET A 47 7.19 17.46 9.93
CA MET A 47 8.42 17.89 10.58
C MET A 47 8.37 17.45 12.06
N GLY A 48 9.35 16.65 12.48
CA GLY A 48 9.42 16.13 13.83
C GLY A 48 10.85 16.04 14.35
N THR A 49 10.99 15.74 15.64
CA THR A 49 12.30 15.49 16.25
C THR A 49 12.82 14.13 15.79
N PRO A 50 14.05 14.05 15.26
CA PRO A 50 14.65 12.77 14.87
C PRO A 50 14.91 11.88 16.10
N LYS A 51 15.15 10.60 15.86
CA LYS A 51 15.46 9.64 16.94
C LYS A 51 16.81 9.99 17.57
N LEU A 52 16.93 9.84 18.89
CA LEU A 52 18.14 10.21 19.62
C LEU A 52 19.37 9.45 19.13
N GLU A 53 19.19 8.19 18.73
CA GLU A 53 20.26 7.33 18.21
C GLU A 53 20.71 7.73 16.79
N LYS A 54 19.88 8.49 16.05
CA LYS A 54 20.08 8.88 14.66
C LYS A 54 19.59 10.32 14.40
N PRO A 55 20.29 11.34 14.93
CA PRO A 55 19.82 12.73 14.90
C PRO A 55 19.85 13.37 13.50
N ASP A 56 20.68 12.86 12.58
CA ASP A 56 20.84 13.43 11.23
C ASP A 56 19.98 12.72 10.16
N GLU A 57 19.10 11.80 10.57
CA GLU A 57 18.26 11.00 9.68
C GLU A 57 16.77 11.19 9.98
N GLY A 58 15.96 11.24 8.91
CA GLY A 58 14.51 11.05 9.02
C GLY A 58 14.16 9.58 9.24
N TYR A 59 12.91 9.30 9.61
CA TYR A 59 12.42 7.93 9.77
C TYR A 59 11.04 7.76 9.12
N LEU A 60 10.72 6.52 8.75
CA LEU A 60 9.41 6.15 8.25
C LEU A 60 8.65 5.38 9.33
N GLU A 61 7.37 5.68 9.46
CA GLU A 61 6.43 4.92 10.27
C GLU A 61 5.37 4.29 9.38
N PHE A 62 5.01 3.05 9.71
CA PHE A 62 4.04 2.27 8.97
C PHE A 62 2.90 1.90 9.90
N PHE A 63 1.68 2.19 9.48
CA PHE A 63 0.46 1.80 10.16
C PHE A 63 -0.38 0.99 9.18
N VAL A 64 -0.82 -0.19 9.62
CA VAL A 64 -1.66 -1.09 8.83
C VAL A 64 -2.93 -1.34 9.62
N ASP A 65 -4.07 -1.04 9.02
CA ASP A 65 -5.38 -1.36 9.55
C ASP A 65 -6.06 -2.41 8.67
N TRP A 66 -6.81 -3.32 9.30
CA TRP A 66 -7.56 -4.37 8.61
C TRP A 66 -9.05 -4.08 8.77
N LEU A 67 -9.63 -3.51 7.72
CA LEU A 67 -11.05 -3.20 7.67
C LEU A 67 -11.83 -4.43 7.18
N VAL A 68 -12.62 -5.02 8.07
CA VAL A 68 -13.67 -5.99 7.69
C VAL A 68 -14.99 -5.24 7.69
N TYR A 69 -15.67 -5.22 6.55
CA TYR A 69 -17.08 -4.88 6.47
C TYR A 69 -17.93 -6.13 6.69
#